data_AF-W5LXK7-F1
#
_entry.id   AF-W5LXK7-F1
#
_cell.length_a   1.000
_cell.length_b   1.000
_cell.length_c   1.000
_cell.angle_alpha   90.00
_cell.angle_beta   90.00
_cell.angle_gamma   90.00
#
_symmetry.space_group_name_H-M   'P 1'
#
loop_
_entity.id
_entity.type
_entity.pdbx_description
1 polymer ?
#
loop_
_entity_poly.entity_id
_entity_poly.type
_entity_poly.pdbx_seq_one_letter_code
_entity_poly.pdbx_strand_id
1 'polypeptide(L)'
;FSLVQFLCLSAGGALAAVSCYNDQGSPVDWFYLYKLPQLSHHAPGSGLLYLLLQQGNDSWVKGASLVNKSDGALGRTVGQLYK
;
A
#
# COMPACT_ATOMS: atom_id res chain seq x y z
N PHE A 1 -39.60 -7.22 -20.01
CA PHE A 1 -38.20 -7.56 -20.36
C PHE A 1 -37.65 -6.50 -21.29
N SER A 2 -36.91 -5.51 -20.77
CA SER A 2 -35.96 -4.78 -21.61
C SER A 2 -34.87 -4.23 -20.70
N LEU A 3 -33.75 -4.95 -20.67
CA LEU A 3 -32.49 -4.50 -20.08
C LEU A 3 -31.96 -3.39 -20.99
N VAL A 4 -31.99 -2.13 -20.53
CA VAL A 4 -31.15 -1.10 -21.14
C VAL A 4 -29.79 -1.14 -20.45
N GLN A 5 -28.86 -1.71 -21.19
CA GLN A 5 -27.48 -1.95 -20.89
C GLN A 5 -26.72 -0.61 -20.89
N PHE A 6 -26.47 -0.04 -19.70
CA PHE A 6 -25.52 1.06 -19.54
C PHE A 6 -24.14 0.47 -19.25
N LEU A 7 -23.52 -0.11 -20.29
CA LEU A 7 -22.09 -0.41 -20.28
C LEU A 7 -21.37 0.94 -20.38
N CYS A 8 -21.05 1.53 -19.23
CA CYS A 8 -20.00 2.53 -19.13
C CYS A 8 -18.66 1.85 -19.44
N LEU A 9 -18.40 1.56 -20.72
CA LEU A 9 -17.03 1.43 -21.19
C LEU A 9 -16.40 2.83 -21.09
N SER A 10 -15.81 3.13 -19.94
CA SER A 10 -14.74 4.13 -19.90
C SER A 10 -13.55 3.53 -20.67
N ALA A 11 -13.60 3.61 -22.00
CA ALA A 11 -12.46 3.43 -22.87
C ALA A 11 -11.55 4.66 -22.77
N GLY A 12 -11.11 4.96 -21.55
CA GLY A 12 -9.88 5.69 -21.30
C GLY A 12 -8.91 4.63 -20.81
N GLY A 13 -7.80 4.43 -21.51
CA GLY A 13 -6.67 3.74 -20.91
C GLY A 13 -6.22 4.56 -19.71
N ALA A 14 -6.86 4.35 -18.56
CA ALA A 14 -6.34 4.77 -17.29
C ALA A 14 -5.12 3.88 -17.08
N LEU A 15 -3.96 4.33 -17.56
CA LEU A 15 -2.78 4.20 -16.72
C LEU A 15 -3.25 4.76 -15.38
N ALA A 16 -3.68 3.89 -14.46
CA ALA A 16 -4.03 4.32 -13.12
C ALA A 16 -2.82 5.15 -12.68
N ALA A 17 -3.03 6.45 -12.45
CA ALA A 17 -1.92 7.35 -12.16
C ALA A 17 -1.15 6.72 -11.01
N VAL A 18 0.13 6.41 -11.23
CA VAL A 18 0.96 5.76 -10.23
C VAL A 18 0.80 6.55 -8.94
N SER A 19 0.32 5.87 -7.91
CA SER A 19 -0.05 6.50 -6.65
C SER A 19 0.60 5.76 -5.49
N CYS A 20 0.74 6.45 -4.37
CA CYS A 20 1.06 5.79 -3.11
C CYS A 20 -0.18 5.02 -2.64
N TYR A 21 0.02 3.81 -2.15
CA TYR A 21 -1.03 3.02 -1.51
C TYR A 21 -0.68 2.79 -0.07
N ASN A 22 -1.67 2.92 0.81
CA ASN A 22 -1.50 2.55 2.21
C ASN A 22 -1.61 1.03 2.42
N ASP A 23 -1.45 0.61 3.67
CA ASP A 23 -1.54 -0.80 4.06
C ASP A 23 -2.90 -1.45 3.76
N GLN A 24 -3.98 -0.65 3.69
CA GLN A 24 -5.33 -1.14 3.33
C GLN A 24 -5.54 -1.22 1.81
N GLY A 25 -4.57 -0.78 1.01
CA GLY A 25 -4.68 -0.73 -0.44
C GLY A 25 -5.54 0.42 -0.96
N SER A 26 -5.77 1.46 -0.16
CA SER A 26 -6.35 2.71 -0.63
C SER A 26 -5.26 3.66 -1.16
N PRO A 27 -5.51 4.41 -2.23
CA PRO A 27 -4.59 5.45 -2.67
C PRO A 27 -4.50 6.56 -1.62
N VAL A 28 -3.30 7.11 -1.44
CA VAL A 28 -2.98 8.22 -0.55
C VAL A 28 -2.00 9.17 -1.25
N ASP A 29 -1.98 10.44 -0.84
CA ASP A 29 -1.05 11.40 -1.43
C ASP A 29 0.41 11.12 -1.02
N TRP A 30 0.61 10.67 0.22
CA TRP A 30 1.94 10.38 0.78
C TRP A 30 1.88 9.40 1.94
N PHE A 31 3.00 8.71 2.16
CA PHE A 31 3.32 8.03 3.42
C PHE A 31 4.84 8.09 3.68
N TYR A 32 5.21 8.00 4.96
CA TYR A 32 6.55 7.68 5.41
C TYR A 32 6.56 6.28 6.02
N LEU A 33 7.61 5.52 5.74
CA LEU A 33 7.83 4.20 6.31
C LEU A 33 9.18 4.18 7.03
N TYR A 34 9.17 3.80 8.30
CA TYR A 34 10.38 3.59 9.08
C TYR A 34 10.55 2.10 9.39
N LYS A 35 11.50 1.44 8.72
CA LYS A 35 11.80 0.02 8.96
C LYS A 35 12.51 -0.13 10.31
N LEU A 36 12.00 -1.01 11.16
CA LEU A 36 12.63 -1.31 12.44
C LEU A 36 13.91 -2.15 12.24
N PRO A 37 14.92 -1.97 13.12
CA PRO A 37 16.10 -2.82 13.11
C PRO A 37 15.76 -4.24 13.57
N GLN A 38 16.67 -5.17 13.33
CA GLN A 38 16.58 -6.50 13.91
C GLN A 38 17.02 -6.43 15.37
N LEU A 39 16.06 -6.49 16.30
CA LEU A 39 16.32 -6.36 17.74
C LEU A 39 16.64 -7.71 18.41
N SER A 40 16.25 -8.81 17.78
CA SER A 40 16.51 -10.19 18.21
C SER A 40 16.34 -11.13 17.03
N HIS A 41 17.20 -12.15 16.91
CA HIS A 41 17.09 -13.17 15.87
C HIS A 41 15.90 -14.13 16.08
N HIS A 42 15.38 -14.21 17.31
CA HIS A 42 14.30 -15.16 17.65
C HIS A 42 12.89 -14.56 17.55
N ALA A 43 12.77 -13.25 17.40
CA ALA A 43 11.47 -12.60 17.28
C ALA A 43 10.94 -12.72 15.84
N PRO A 44 9.73 -13.29 15.62
CA PRO A 44 9.13 -13.38 14.30
C PRO A 44 9.01 -12.01 13.63
N GLY A 45 9.50 -11.88 12.40
CA GLY A 45 9.43 -10.62 11.63
C GLY A 45 10.40 -9.51 12.11
N SER A 46 11.28 -9.79 13.06
CA SER A 46 12.33 -8.87 13.50
C SER A 46 13.14 -8.34 12.30
N GLY A 47 13.36 -7.03 12.25
CA GLY A 47 14.03 -6.37 11.11
C GLY A 47 13.16 -6.17 9.86
N LEU A 48 11.94 -6.71 9.83
CA LEU A 48 10.97 -6.57 8.73
C LEU A 48 9.72 -5.77 9.13
N LEU A 49 9.49 -5.57 10.43
CA LEU A 49 8.46 -4.68 10.94
C LEU A 49 8.78 -3.21 10.58
N TYR A 50 7.74 -2.39 10.45
CA TYR A 50 7.89 -0.96 10.21
C TYR A 50 6.83 -0.14 10.96
N LEU A 51 7.13 1.14 11.14
CA LEU A 51 6.17 2.16 11.48
C LEU A 51 5.72 2.89 10.20
N LEU A 52 4.44 3.24 10.13
CA LEU A 52 3.82 3.97 9.04
C LEU A 52 3.30 5.30 9.56
N LEU A 53 3.57 6.37 8.83
CA LEU A 53 2.91 7.66 8.99
C LEU A 53 2.35 8.04 7.63
N GLN A 54 1.09 8.42 7.56
CA GLN A 54 0.40 8.69 6.31
C GLN A 54 -0.61 9.81 6.51
N GLN A 55 -1.22 10.25 5.41
CA GLN A 55 -2.35 11.17 5.46
C GLN A 55 -3.45 10.66 6.41
N GLY A 56 -3.90 11.53 7.31
CA GLY A 56 -4.93 11.23 8.31
C GLY A 56 -4.41 10.61 9.61
N ASN A 57 -3.12 10.26 9.70
CA ASN A 57 -2.52 9.82 10.96
C ASN A 57 -1.89 11.00 11.70
N ASP A 58 -2.23 11.16 12.98
CA ASP A 58 -1.59 12.16 13.86
C ASP A 58 -0.20 11.73 14.35
N SER A 59 0.14 10.44 14.25
CA SER A 59 1.42 9.88 14.68
C SER A 59 1.77 8.58 13.98
N TRP A 60 3.00 8.09 14.22
CA TRP A 60 3.46 6.79 13.73
C TRP A 60 2.60 5.66 14.28
N VAL A 61 2.10 4.82 13.38
CA VAL A 61 1.39 3.58 13.73
C VAL A 61 2.19 2.37 13.30
N LYS A 62 1.91 1.21 13.90
CA LYS A 62 2.52 -0.05 13.45
C LYS A 62 1.99 -0.42 12.05
N GLY A 63 2.90 -0.80 11.15
CA GLY A 63 2.53 -1.35 9.84
C GLY A 63 1.71 -2.64 9.96
N ALA A 64 0.76 -2.83 9.05
CA ALA A 64 -0.12 -3.99 9.01
C ALA A 64 0.53 -5.25 8.41
N SER A 65 1.68 -5.10 7.72
CA SER A 65 2.41 -6.21 7.08
C SER A 65 3.91 -6.16 7.41
N LEU A 66 4.67 -7.09 6.84
CA LEU A 66 6.12 -7.05 6.81
C LEU A 66 6.59 -6.27 5.57
N VAL A 67 7.66 -5.50 5.71
CA VAL A 67 8.17 -4.63 4.64
C VAL A 67 8.55 -5.39 3.36
N ASN A 68 8.81 -6.69 3.45
CA ASN A 68 9.16 -7.56 2.32
C ASN A 68 7.97 -8.26 1.65
N LYS A 69 6.74 -7.97 2.07
CA LYS A 69 5.52 -8.51 1.47
C LYS A 69 4.93 -7.52 0.47
N SER A 70 4.22 -8.05 -0.53
CA SER A 70 3.59 -7.25 -1.58
C SER A 70 2.25 -6.61 -1.16
N ASP A 71 1.73 -6.97 0.01
CA ASP A 71 0.41 -6.56 0.51
C ASP A 71 0.44 -5.36 1.47
N GLY A 72 1.61 -4.85 1.84
CA GLY A 72 1.79 -3.61 2.59
C GLY A 72 1.96 -2.37 1.69
N ALA A 73 1.98 -1.18 2.29
CA ALA A 73 2.08 0.11 1.60
C ALA A 73 3.24 0.17 0.57
N LEU A 74 4.43 -0.28 0.98
CA LEU A 74 5.61 -0.33 0.11
C LEU A 74 5.35 -1.22 -1.12
N GLY A 75 4.97 -2.47 -0.89
CA GLY A 75 4.79 -3.47 -1.95
C GLY A 75 3.69 -3.10 -2.94
N ARG A 76 2.57 -2.53 -2.47
CA ARG A 76 1.50 -2.03 -3.32
C ARG A 76 1.94 -0.83 -4.16
N THR A 77 2.69 0.10 -3.55
CA THR A 77 3.16 1.32 -4.22
C THR A 77 4.19 0.99 -5.30
N VAL A 78 5.33 0.38 -4.94
CA VAL A 78 6.40 0.11 -5.92
C VAL A 78 6.03 -1.01 -6.89
N GLY A 79 5.13 -1.91 -6.51
CA GLY A 79 4.65 -2.99 -7.36
C GLY A 79 3.91 -2.51 -8.60
N GLN A 80 3.46 -1.26 -8.67
CA GLN A 80 2.91 -0.67 -9.90
C GLN A 80 3.99 -0.34 -10.93
N LEU A 81 5.23 -0.09 -10.49
CA LEU A 81 6.33 0.39 -11.35
C LEU A 81 7.12 -0.73 -12.02
N TYR A 82 7.12 -1.92 -11.41
CA TYR A 82 7.99 -3.04 -11.80
C TYR A 82 7.21 -4.29 -12.22
N LYS A 83 5.91 -4.15 -12.50
CA LYS A 83 5.07 -5.22 -13.06
C LYS A 83 4.90 -5.06 -14.56
#